data_AF-A0A0U5FUB2-F1
#
_entry.id   AF-A0A0U5FUB2-F1
#
_cell.length_a   1.000
_cell.length_b   1.000
_cell.length_c   1.000
_cell.angle_alpha   90.00
_cell.angle_beta   90.00
_cell.angle_gamma   90.00
#
_symmetry.space_group_name_H-M   'P 1'
#
loop_
_entity.id
_entity.type
_entity.pdbx_description
1 polymer ?
#
loop_
_entity_poly.entity_id
_entity_poly.type
_entity_poly.pdbx_seq_one_letter_code
_entity_poly.pdbx_strand_id
1 'polypeptide(L)'
;MKFSIILQPLLLAAVANAQGWCAIALNQCIQDNNNLTQAVNDLQSELDSHLAYRPINCPGDNTQLRAGEDQIWRVRCGSTSGRAPDYTRTTSDMYDCLEACDETTQCSSGAYNPSTQECRLWDTTDPGWSNSADFDGFFHIGRVN
;
A
#
# COMPACT_ATOMS: atom_id res chain seq x y z
N MET A 1 85.35 -7.87 -2.83
CA MET A 1 84.13 -7.84 -3.65
C MET A 1 82.96 -7.57 -2.71
N LYS A 2 82.38 -6.36 -2.76
CA LYS A 2 81.20 -5.96 -1.99
C LYS A 2 80.03 -5.91 -2.98
N PHE A 3 79.05 -6.79 -2.85
CA PHE A 3 77.79 -6.67 -3.58
C PHE A 3 76.70 -6.22 -2.63
N SER A 4 76.29 -4.98 -2.85
CA SER A 4 75.24 -4.27 -2.15
C SER A 4 73.87 -4.87 -2.46
N ILE A 5 73.11 -5.07 -1.37
CA ILE A 5 71.70 -4.74 -1.16
C ILE A 5 71.01 -4.10 -2.39
N ILE A 6 70.29 -4.90 -3.18
CA ILE A 6 69.23 -4.42 -4.08
C ILE A 6 68.13 -5.48 -4.11
N LEU A 7 67.26 -5.50 -3.09
CA LEU A 7 66.09 -6.39 -3.11
C LEU A 7 64.82 -5.78 -2.48
N GLN A 8 64.73 -4.44 -2.37
CA GLN A 8 63.65 -3.79 -1.61
C GLN A 8 62.69 -2.83 -2.33
N PRO A 9 62.89 -2.33 -3.57
CA PRO A 9 61.89 -1.41 -4.14
C PRO A 9 60.69 -2.10 -4.84
N LEU A 10 60.79 -3.38 -5.20
CA LEU A 10 59.72 -4.06 -5.97
C LEU A 10 58.55 -4.58 -5.10
N LEU A 11 58.76 -4.76 -3.80
CA LEU A 11 57.71 -5.22 -2.87
C LEU A 11 56.78 -4.10 -2.40
N LEU A 12 57.20 -2.82 -2.44
CA LEU A 12 56.34 -1.69 -2.05
C LEU A 12 55.36 -1.25 -3.16
N ALA A 13 55.66 -1.49 -4.43
CA ALA A 13 54.75 -1.13 -5.52
C ALA A 13 53.53 -2.08 -5.64
N ALA A 14 53.67 -3.34 -5.22
CA ALA A 14 52.59 -4.32 -5.29
C ALA A 14 51.50 -4.09 -4.23
N VAL A 15 51.84 -3.53 -3.07
CA VAL A 15 50.87 -3.31 -1.96
C VAL A 15 50.05 -2.03 -2.15
N ALA A 16 50.60 -1.00 -2.80
CA ALA A 16 49.87 0.24 -3.08
C ALA A 16 48.73 0.03 -4.10
N ASN A 17 48.96 -0.85 -5.08
CA ASN A 17 47.96 -1.18 -6.10
C ASN A 17 46.86 -2.10 -5.55
N ALA A 18 47.15 -2.96 -4.58
CA ALA A 18 46.13 -3.80 -3.94
C ALA A 18 45.19 -2.99 -3.01
N GLN A 19 45.71 -1.95 -2.35
CA GLN A 19 44.91 -1.10 -1.44
C GLN A 19 43.92 -0.19 -2.16
N GLY A 20 44.27 0.30 -3.36
CA GLY A 20 43.36 1.14 -4.15
C GLY A 20 42.14 0.38 -4.67
N TRP A 21 42.31 -0.87 -5.07
CA TRP A 21 41.22 -1.67 -5.66
C TRP A 21 40.17 -2.08 -4.63
N CYS A 22 40.58 -2.41 -3.40
CA CYS A 22 39.63 -2.67 -2.31
C CYS A 22 38.81 -1.42 -1.95
N ALA A 23 39.43 -0.23 -1.93
CA ALA A 23 38.72 1.02 -1.65
C ALA A 23 37.70 1.37 -2.76
N ILE A 24 38.07 1.14 -4.02
CA ILE A 24 37.18 1.35 -5.18
C ILE A 24 36.01 0.35 -5.13
N ALA A 25 36.29 -0.93 -4.90
CA ALA A 25 35.25 -1.96 -4.81
C ALA A 25 34.28 -1.72 -3.64
N LEU A 26 34.79 -1.25 -2.48
CA LEU A 26 33.96 -0.89 -1.34
C LEU A 26 33.05 0.31 -1.64
N ASN A 27 33.60 1.37 -2.25
CA ASN A 27 32.80 2.53 -2.63
C ASN A 27 31.72 2.17 -3.66
N GLN A 28 32.03 1.29 -4.62
CA GLN A 28 31.03 0.80 -5.57
C GLN A 28 29.89 0.05 -4.86
N CYS A 29 30.22 -0.86 -3.94
CA CYS A 29 29.22 -1.60 -3.18
C CYS A 29 28.33 -0.68 -2.34
N ILE A 30 28.89 0.38 -1.75
CA ILE A 30 28.12 1.39 -1.00
C ILE A 30 27.14 2.12 -1.93
N GLN A 31 27.59 2.53 -3.12
CA GLN A 31 26.71 3.20 -4.08
C GLN A 31 25.59 2.29 -4.57
N ASP A 32 25.90 1.02 -4.86
CA ASP A 32 24.89 0.05 -5.28
C ASP A 32 23.84 -0.19 -4.20
N ASN A 33 24.25 -0.26 -2.92
CA ASN A 33 23.32 -0.38 -1.79
C ASN A 33 22.42 0.86 -1.63
N ASN A 34 22.98 2.06 -1.82
CA ASN A 34 22.21 3.30 -1.77
C ASN A 34 21.19 3.37 -2.92
N ASN A 35 21.59 2.97 -4.12
CA ASN A 35 20.71 2.91 -5.29
C ASN A 35 19.55 1.92 -5.07
N LEU A 36 19.85 0.75 -4.48
CA LEU A 36 18.84 -0.24 -4.14
C LEU A 36 17.85 0.28 -3.09
N THR A 37 18.36 0.96 -2.07
CA THR A 37 17.53 1.59 -1.03
C THR A 37 16.59 2.64 -1.64
N GLN A 38 17.09 3.46 -2.56
CA GLN A 38 16.28 4.45 -3.26
C GLN A 38 15.19 3.78 -4.10
N ALA A 39 15.53 2.74 -4.87
CA ALA A 39 14.57 2.01 -5.68
C ALA A 39 13.45 1.36 -4.85
N VAL A 40 13.76 0.85 -3.65
CA VAL A 40 12.74 0.32 -2.73
C VAL A 40 11.81 1.43 -2.24
N ASN A 41 12.35 2.60 -1.86
CA ASN A 41 11.53 3.73 -1.43
C ASN A 41 10.62 4.25 -2.55
N ASP A 42 11.11 4.30 -3.79
CA ASP A 42 10.34 4.73 -4.95
C ASP A 42 9.18 3.76 -5.24
N LEU A 43 9.43 2.44 -5.17
CA LEU A 43 8.39 1.41 -5.32
C LEU A 43 7.36 1.45 -4.20
N GLN A 44 7.79 1.70 -2.95
CA GLN A 44 6.87 1.83 -1.82
C GLN A 44 5.94 3.03 -2.02
N SER A 45 6.49 4.18 -2.44
CA SER A 45 5.71 5.38 -2.77
C SER A 45 4.70 5.14 -3.89
N GLU A 46 5.09 4.40 -4.93
CA GLU A 46 4.19 4.03 -6.02
C GLU A 46 3.04 3.12 -5.53
N LEU A 47 3.37 2.12 -4.69
CA LEU A 47 2.38 1.23 -4.08
C LEU A 47 1.39 1.98 -3.18
N ASP A 48 1.90 2.88 -2.33
CA ASP A 48 1.08 3.69 -1.43
C ASP A 48 0.14 4.61 -2.24
N SER A 49 0.64 5.22 -3.33
CA SER A 49 -0.17 6.06 -4.22
C SER A 49 -1.26 5.28 -4.95
N HIS A 50 -0.99 4.02 -5.33
CA HIS A 50 -1.92 3.17 -6.04
C HIS A 50 -2.99 2.56 -5.13
N LEU A 51 -2.68 2.35 -3.84
CA LEU A 51 -3.62 1.82 -2.85
C LEU A 51 -4.49 2.93 -2.23
N ALA A 52 -3.95 4.12 -1.99
CA ALA A 52 -4.64 5.18 -1.26
C ALA A 52 -5.68 5.95 -2.10
N TYR A 53 -5.50 6.12 -3.41
CA TYR A 53 -6.21 7.21 -4.11
C TYR A 53 -6.84 6.90 -5.48
N ARG A 54 -7.19 5.64 -5.79
CA ARG A 54 -7.96 5.38 -7.02
C ARG A 54 -9.45 5.64 -6.82
N PRO A 55 -10.07 6.64 -7.49
CA PRO A 55 -11.51 6.90 -7.35
C PRO A 55 -12.27 5.63 -7.72
N ILE A 56 -13.18 5.22 -6.84
CA ILE A 56 -13.94 4.00 -7.07
C ILE A 56 -15.01 4.32 -8.08
N ASN A 57 -14.70 4.00 -9.34
CA ASN A 57 -15.63 4.16 -10.43
C ASN A 57 -16.45 2.87 -10.52
N CYS A 58 -17.77 2.99 -10.45
CA CYS A 58 -18.70 1.86 -10.40
C CYS A 58 -19.45 1.60 -11.73
N PRO A 59 -18.79 1.21 -12.85
CA PRO A 59 -19.46 0.81 -14.08
C PRO A 59 -19.52 -0.73 -14.23
N GLY A 60 -20.02 -1.44 -13.21
CA GLY A 60 -20.39 -2.85 -13.33
C GLY A 60 -19.40 -3.92 -12.84
N ASP A 61 -18.31 -3.56 -12.16
CA ASP A 61 -17.35 -4.54 -11.61
C ASP A 61 -17.46 -4.72 -10.08
N ASN A 62 -17.44 -5.99 -9.65
CA ASN A 62 -18.01 -6.47 -8.38
C ASN A 62 -17.01 -6.97 -7.34
N THR A 63 -15.73 -6.62 -7.40
CA THR A 63 -14.75 -7.18 -6.44
C THR A 63 -13.49 -6.34 -6.30
N GLN A 64 -13.58 -5.01 -6.36
CA GLN A 64 -12.38 -4.21 -6.11
C GLN A 64 -11.94 -4.39 -4.65
N LEU A 65 -10.70 -4.83 -4.47
CA LEU A 65 -10.05 -4.91 -3.17
C LEU A 65 -9.39 -3.56 -2.90
N ARG A 66 -9.74 -2.94 -1.78
CA ARG A 66 -9.22 -1.65 -1.35
C ARG A 66 -8.49 -1.84 -0.04
N ALA A 67 -7.25 -1.43 0.06
CA ALA A 67 -6.62 -1.26 1.36
C ALA A 67 -7.19 0.02 2.00
N GLY A 68 -7.88 -0.09 3.13
CA GLY A 68 -7.83 0.93 4.19
C GLY A 68 -6.50 0.80 4.94
N GLU A 69 -6.25 1.63 5.97
CA GLU A 69 -4.95 1.69 6.64
C GLU A 69 -4.41 0.29 7.03
N ASP A 70 -5.26 -0.56 7.65
CA ASP A 70 -4.90 -1.92 8.09
C ASP A 70 -5.77 -3.03 7.48
N GLN A 71 -6.74 -2.71 6.62
CA GLN A 71 -7.77 -3.67 6.20
C GLN A 71 -8.01 -3.69 4.71
N ILE A 72 -8.36 -4.88 4.19
CA ILE A 72 -8.76 -5.02 2.79
C ILE A 72 -10.30 -5.09 2.71
N TRP A 73 -10.86 -4.12 2.02
CA TRP A 73 -12.27 -3.95 1.75
C TRP A 73 -12.63 -4.55 0.40
N ARG A 74 -13.67 -5.39 0.35
CA ARG A 74 -14.25 -5.81 -0.93
C ARG A 74 -15.42 -4.91 -1.25
N VAL A 75 -15.31 -4.19 -2.37
CA VAL A 75 -16.36 -3.30 -2.88
C VAL A 75 -17.18 -4.00 -3.96
N ARG A 76 -18.49 -3.86 -3.87
CA ARG A 76 -19.49 -4.27 -4.87
C ARG A 76 -20.38 -3.08 -5.21
N CYS A 77 -20.56 -2.81 -6.49
CA CYS A 77 -21.39 -1.69 -6.91
C CYS A 77 -22.88 -2.08 -6.97
N GLY A 78 -23.78 -1.10 -6.81
CA GLY A 78 -25.22 -1.31 -7.01
C GLY A 78 -25.87 -2.29 -6.01
N SER A 79 -25.40 -2.31 -4.77
CA SER A 79 -25.89 -3.21 -3.72
C SER A 79 -26.24 -2.43 -2.45
N THR A 80 -27.32 -2.84 -1.78
CA THR A 80 -27.74 -2.29 -0.48
C THR A 80 -28.29 -3.39 0.41
N SER A 81 -28.42 -3.10 1.70
CA SER A 81 -29.03 -4.02 2.66
C SER A 81 -30.48 -3.62 2.93
N GLY A 82 -31.35 -4.63 3.05
CA GLY A 82 -32.72 -4.44 3.55
C GLY A 82 -32.81 -4.30 5.07
N ARG A 83 -31.74 -4.63 5.81
CA ARG A 83 -31.63 -4.41 7.26
C ARG A 83 -31.34 -2.95 7.53
N ALA A 84 -31.99 -2.38 8.55
CA ALA A 84 -31.65 -1.05 9.05
C ALA A 84 -30.16 -0.97 9.43
N PRO A 85 -29.47 0.15 9.13
CA PRO A 85 -28.10 0.35 9.54
C PRO A 85 -27.99 0.46 11.06
N ASP A 86 -26.87 0.00 11.60
CA ASP A 86 -26.52 0.20 13.02
C ASP A 86 -26.05 1.63 13.24
N TYR A 87 -25.40 2.22 12.22
CA TYR A 87 -24.97 3.62 12.21
C TYR A 87 -25.18 4.27 10.83
N THR A 88 -25.57 5.53 10.82
CA THR A 88 -25.63 6.35 9.60
C THR A 88 -24.80 7.61 9.80
N ARG A 89 -24.03 7.98 8.77
CA ARG A 89 -23.25 9.23 8.70
C ARG A 89 -23.42 9.90 7.34
N THR A 90 -23.11 11.18 7.27
CA THR A 90 -22.97 11.90 6.00
C THR A 90 -21.48 12.00 5.66
N THR A 91 -21.10 11.58 4.46
CA THR A 91 -19.70 11.54 4.00
C THR A 91 -19.59 12.12 2.59
N SER A 92 -18.45 12.70 2.23
CA SER A 92 -18.35 13.42 0.94
C SER A 92 -18.21 12.46 -0.25
N ASP A 93 -17.61 11.29 -0.01
CA ASP A 93 -17.50 10.21 -0.97
C ASP A 93 -17.48 8.84 -0.28
N MET A 94 -17.24 7.79 -1.07
CA MET A 94 -17.18 6.42 -0.57
C MET A 94 -15.91 6.13 0.24
N TYR A 95 -14.82 6.85 0.00
CA TYR A 95 -13.58 6.71 0.77
C TYR A 95 -13.80 7.19 2.21
N ASP A 96 -14.41 8.37 2.37
CA ASP A 96 -14.80 8.87 3.69
C ASP A 96 -15.78 7.91 4.41
N CYS A 97 -16.64 7.21 3.66
CA CYS A 97 -17.54 6.20 4.23
C CYS A 97 -16.81 4.94 4.71
N LEU A 98 -15.75 4.52 4.00
CA LEU A 98 -14.87 3.43 4.43
C LEU A 98 -14.11 3.83 5.70
N GLU A 99 -13.52 5.02 5.73
CA GLU A 99 -12.80 5.56 6.90
C GLU A 99 -13.74 5.67 8.11
N ALA A 100 -14.97 6.14 7.90
CA ALA A 100 -15.99 6.17 8.95
C ALA A 100 -16.32 4.77 9.51
N CYS A 101 -16.21 3.72 8.70
CA CYS A 101 -16.37 2.34 9.17
C CYS A 101 -15.15 1.88 9.98
N ASP A 102 -13.92 2.19 9.54
CA ASP A 102 -12.69 1.92 10.30
C ASP A 102 -12.68 2.63 11.68
N GLU A 103 -13.21 3.85 11.76
CA GLU A 103 -13.39 4.57 13.03
C GLU A 103 -14.51 4.00 13.93
N THR A 104 -15.49 3.32 13.32
CA THR A 104 -16.68 2.86 14.03
C THR A 104 -16.43 1.49 14.65
N THR A 105 -16.40 1.45 15.98
CA THR A 105 -16.22 0.20 16.74
C THR A 105 -17.25 -0.85 16.31
N GLN A 106 -16.79 -2.05 15.93
CA GLN A 106 -17.57 -3.19 15.43
C GLN A 106 -18.09 -3.09 13.99
N CYS A 107 -17.82 -2.00 13.26
CA CYS A 107 -18.21 -1.93 11.87
C CYS A 107 -17.56 -3.08 11.07
N SER A 108 -18.37 -3.80 10.32
CA SER A 108 -17.97 -4.95 9.50
C SER A 108 -18.34 -4.76 8.03
N SER A 109 -19.26 -3.84 7.74
CA SER A 109 -19.63 -3.48 6.38
C SER A 109 -20.32 -2.11 6.32
N GLY A 110 -20.40 -1.55 5.11
CA GLY A 110 -21.12 -0.32 4.86
C GLY A 110 -21.57 -0.16 3.42
N ALA A 111 -22.43 0.83 3.18
CA ALA A 111 -22.94 1.19 1.87
C ALA A 111 -22.99 2.71 1.74
N TYR A 112 -22.54 3.22 0.59
CA TYR A 112 -22.50 4.65 0.29
C TYR A 112 -23.47 5.02 -0.83
N ASN A 113 -24.30 6.03 -0.57
CA ASN A 113 -25.18 6.64 -1.55
C ASN A 113 -24.59 8.00 -2.00
N PRO A 114 -24.16 8.14 -3.27
CA PRO A 114 -23.56 9.38 -3.76
C PRO A 114 -24.57 10.53 -3.91
N SER A 115 -25.85 10.21 -4.10
CA SER A 115 -26.92 11.18 -4.38
C SER A 115 -27.34 11.89 -3.10
N THR A 116 -27.34 11.15 -1.99
CA THR A 116 -27.70 11.66 -0.66
C THR A 116 -26.51 11.88 0.25
N GLN A 117 -25.30 11.51 -0.18
CA GLN A 117 -24.07 11.51 0.64
C GLN A 117 -24.23 10.65 1.91
N GLU A 118 -25.10 9.64 1.87
CA GLU A 118 -25.43 8.82 3.02
C GLU A 118 -24.50 7.61 3.10
N CYS A 119 -23.81 7.47 4.22
CA CYS A 119 -23.00 6.33 4.60
C CYS A 119 -23.76 5.50 5.65
N ARG A 120 -24.11 4.27 5.30
CA ARG A 120 -24.81 3.32 6.17
C ARG A 120 -23.84 2.22 6.59
N LEU A 121 -23.76 1.93 7.88
CA LEU A 121 -22.78 1.01 8.46
C LEU A 121 -23.47 -0.10 9.27
N TRP A 122 -22.89 -1.30 9.24
CA TRP A 122 -23.38 -2.47 9.98
C TRP A 122 -22.27 -3.18 10.74
N ASP A 123 -22.65 -3.79 11.86
CA ASP A 123 -21.80 -4.62 12.72
C ASP A 123 -21.56 -6.06 12.19
N THR A 124 -22.15 -6.38 11.04
CA THR A 124 -22.09 -7.69 10.39
C THR A 124 -21.60 -7.56 8.96
N THR A 125 -20.98 -8.62 8.42
CA THR A 125 -20.50 -8.67 7.03
C THR A 125 -21.62 -9.00 6.03
N ASP A 126 -22.72 -9.59 6.50
CA ASP A 126 -23.87 -9.94 5.67
C ASP A 126 -25.21 -9.52 6.33
N PRO A 127 -25.55 -8.22 6.28
CA PRO A 127 -26.84 -7.71 6.71
C PRO A 127 -28.01 -8.06 5.75
N GLY A 128 -27.82 -8.93 4.75
CA GLY A 128 -28.86 -9.33 3.81
C GLY A 128 -28.87 -8.45 2.56
N TRP A 129 -27.80 -8.56 1.78
CA TRP A 129 -27.57 -7.74 0.58
C TRP A 129 -28.55 -8.04 -0.56
N SER A 130 -28.94 -6.99 -1.27
CA SER A 130 -29.77 -7.02 -2.46
C SER A 130 -29.30 -5.96 -3.45
N ASN A 131 -29.63 -6.15 -4.73
CA ASN A 131 -29.29 -5.17 -5.76
C ASN A 131 -30.10 -3.88 -5.55
N SER A 132 -29.45 -2.74 -5.61
CA SER A 132 -30.08 -1.42 -5.53
C SER A 132 -29.39 -0.44 -6.46
N ALA A 133 -30.18 0.31 -7.22
CA ALA A 133 -29.70 1.37 -8.10
C ALA A 133 -29.40 2.68 -7.34
N ASP A 134 -29.81 2.77 -6.06
CA ASP A 134 -29.69 3.99 -5.26
C ASP A 134 -28.30 4.13 -4.62
N PHE A 135 -27.53 3.04 -4.56
CA PHE A 135 -26.22 3.00 -3.93
C PHE A 135 -25.15 2.74 -4.97
N ASP A 136 -24.10 3.57 -4.96
CA ASP A 136 -22.96 3.36 -5.86
C ASP A 136 -22.16 2.14 -5.44
N GLY A 137 -22.07 1.86 -4.13
CA GLY A 137 -21.35 0.68 -3.66
C GLY A 137 -21.67 0.27 -2.23
N PHE A 138 -21.62 -1.04 -2.02
CA PHE A 138 -21.47 -1.68 -0.73
C PHE A 138 -20.04 -2.19 -0.59
N PHE A 139 -19.50 -2.11 0.61
CA PHE A 139 -18.22 -2.69 0.97
C PHE A 139 -18.35 -3.52 2.25
N HIS A 140 -17.61 -4.62 2.33
CA HIS A 140 -17.45 -5.37 3.58
C HIS A 140 -15.98 -5.54 3.91
N ILE A 141 -15.72 -5.63 5.21
CA ILE A 141 -14.47 -6.14 5.76
C ILE A 141 -14.38 -7.61 5.37
N GLY A 142 -13.55 -7.90 4.38
CA GLY A 142 -13.04 -9.24 4.20
C GLY A 142 -11.65 -9.26 4.81
N ARG A 143 -11.47 -9.88 6.00
CA ARG A 143 -10.14 -10.38 6.33
C ARG A 143 -9.74 -11.32 5.20
N VAL A 144 -8.86 -10.86 4.32
CA VAL A 144 -8.20 -11.71 3.33
C VAL A 144 -7.19 -12.50 4.15
N ASN A 145 -7.64 -13.61 4.73
CA ASN A 145 -6.75 -14.63 5.28
C ASN A 145 -5.95 -15.28 4.15
#